data_AF-A0AAV6JAR4-F1
#
_entry.id   AF-A0AAV6JAR4-F1
#
_cell.length_a   1.000
_cell.length_b   1.000
_cell.length_c   1.000
_cell.angle_alpha   90.00
_cell.angle_beta   90.00
_cell.angle_gamma   90.00
#
_symmetry.space_group_name_H-M   'P 1'
#
loop_
_entity.id
_entity.type
_entity.pdbx_description
1 polymer ?
#
loop_
_entity_poly.entity_id
_entity_poly.type
_entity_poly.pdbx_seq_one_letter_code
_entity_poly.pdbx_strand_id
1 'polypeptide(L)'
;MQYPNLKSVKDLIYKKGLAKVEKQRVSMTGNNIIEQELGKYGILCIEDVENEIATVGPHFKEVTGFLCPFSLNRPEKALHGKKKLYEHGGDSGNYKDHINELISKMN
;
A
#
# COMPACT_ATOMS: atom_id res chain seq x y z
N MET A 1 -7.74 -17.76 0.06
CA MET A 1 -7.52 -16.78 1.14
C MET A 1 -7.44 -15.43 0.47
N GLN A 2 -8.44 -14.56 0.68
CA GLN A 2 -8.60 -13.36 -0.13
C GLN A 2 -7.98 -12.16 0.58
N TYR A 3 -6.88 -11.69 0.00
CA TYR A 3 -6.04 -10.57 0.41
C TYR A 3 -6.24 -9.41 -0.58
N PRO A 4 -5.69 -8.21 -0.34
CA PRO A 4 -5.70 -7.14 -1.33
C PRO A 4 -5.25 -7.64 -2.70
N ASN A 5 -6.03 -7.31 -3.73
CA ASN A 5 -5.72 -7.67 -5.11
C ASN A 5 -4.70 -6.69 -5.71
N LEU A 6 -4.03 -7.13 -6.78
CA LEU A 6 -3.05 -6.34 -7.52
C LEU A 6 -3.57 -4.94 -7.86
N LYS A 7 -4.84 -4.84 -8.27
CA LYS A 7 -5.47 -3.55 -8.60
C LYS A 7 -5.47 -2.59 -7.41
N SER A 8 -5.85 -3.06 -6.22
CA SER A 8 -5.92 -2.23 -5.02
C SER A 8 -4.53 -1.81 -4.54
N VAL A 9 -3.54 -2.70 -4.64
CA VAL A 9 -2.13 -2.41 -4.35
C VAL A 9 -1.60 -1.34 -5.30
N LYS A 10 -1.85 -1.51 -6.61
CA LYS A 10 -1.47 -0.56 -7.65
C LYS A 10 -2.07 0.82 -7.41
N ASP A 11 -3.39 0.89 -7.24
CA ASP A 11 -4.09 2.15 -6.99
C ASP A 11 -3.52 2.89 -5.76
N LEU A 12 -3.20 2.17 -4.68
CA LEU A 12 -2.59 2.75 -3.47
C LEU A 12 -1.19 3.31 -3.73
N ILE A 13 -0.32 2.54 -4.39
CA ILE A 13 1.06 2.95 -4.68
C ILE A 13 1.06 4.15 -5.63
N TYR A 14 0.22 4.15 -6.68
CA TYR A 14 0.18 5.25 -7.62
C TYR A 14 -0.44 6.53 -7.03
N LYS A 15 -1.52 6.43 -6.26
CA LYS A 15 -2.25 7.63 -5.77
C LYS A 15 -1.70 8.18 -4.46
N LYS A 16 -1.18 7.31 -3.61
CA LYS A 16 -0.76 7.65 -2.24
C LYS A 16 0.66 7.20 -1.91
N GLY A 17 1.40 6.66 -2.88
CA GLY A 17 2.79 6.25 -2.70
C GLY A 17 3.70 7.44 -2.44
N LEU A 18 4.29 7.45 -1.25
CA LEU A 18 5.33 8.38 -0.85
C LEU A 18 6.59 7.58 -0.55
N ALA A 19 7.70 8.02 -1.08
CA ALA A 19 9.03 7.50 -0.80
C ALA A 19 9.63 8.21 0.40
N LYS A 20 10.38 7.45 1.21
CA LYS A 20 11.20 7.96 2.31
C LYS A 20 12.62 8.12 1.82
N VAL A 21 12.98 9.34 1.39
CA VAL A 21 14.30 9.68 0.87
C VAL A 21 14.94 10.67 1.84
N GLU A 22 16.14 10.37 2.35
CA GLU A 22 16.89 11.27 3.25
C GLU A 22 16.06 11.83 4.44
N LYS A 23 15.20 10.98 5.02
CA LYS A 23 14.24 11.33 6.10
C LYS A 23 13.12 12.30 5.69
N GLN A 24 13.01 12.66 4.42
CA GLN A 24 11.90 13.42 3.86
C GLN A 24 10.90 12.50 3.16
N ARG A 25 9.66 12.98 3.03
CA ARG A 25 8.60 12.29 2.29
C ARG A 25 8.50 12.91 0.91
N VAL A 26 8.80 12.14 -0.12
CA VAL A 26 8.80 12.60 -1.51
C VAL A 26 7.78 11.80 -2.31
N SER A 27 7.03 12.45 -3.18
CA SER A 27 6.09 11.77 -4.07
C SER A 27 6.84 10.88 -5.06
N MET A 28 6.37 9.65 -5.24
CA MET A 28 6.94 8.68 -6.19
C MET A 28 6.52 8.97 -7.63
N THR A 29 6.50 10.24 -8.04
CA THR A 29 6.02 10.64 -9.36
C THR A 29 7.04 10.37 -10.48
N GLY A 30 8.29 10.03 -10.13
CA GLY A 30 9.36 9.78 -11.09
C GLY A 30 10.18 8.54 -10.72
N ASN A 31 10.55 7.76 -11.75
CA ASN A 31 11.35 6.54 -11.60
C ASN A 31 12.76 6.81 -11.08
N ASN A 32 13.29 8.02 -11.27
CA ASN A 32 14.64 8.39 -10.81
C ASN A 32 14.84 8.14 -9.30
N ILE A 33 13.83 8.45 -8.47
CA ILE A 33 13.93 8.27 -7.02
C ILE A 33 13.96 6.78 -6.65
N ILE A 34 13.21 5.96 -7.39
CA ILE A 34 13.14 4.51 -7.19
C ILE A 34 14.47 3.89 -7.60
N GLU A 35 14.99 4.25 -8.78
CA GLU A 35 16.27 3.75 -9.27
C GLU A 35 17.44 4.16 -8.34
N GLN A 36 17.43 5.38 -7.81
CA GLN A 36 18.48 5.83 -6.89
C GLN A 36 18.53 5.02 -5.58
N GLU A 37 17.38 4.74 -4.97
CA GLU A 37 17.32 4.06 -3.67
C GLU A 37 17.32 2.52 -3.79
N LEU A 38 16.61 2.01 -4.80
CA LEU A 38 16.31 0.58 -4.98
C LEU A 38 16.92 -0.02 -6.25
N GLY A 39 17.56 0.77 -7.12
CA GLY A 39 18.16 0.25 -8.37
C GLY A 39 19.26 -0.79 -8.13
N LYS A 40 19.92 -0.76 -6.97
CA LYS A 40 20.86 -1.82 -6.53
C LYS A 40 20.21 -3.20 -6.35
N TYR A 41 18.89 -3.25 -6.21
CA TYR A 41 18.09 -4.46 -6.11
C TYR A 41 17.41 -4.84 -7.43
N GLY A 42 17.68 -4.11 -8.51
CA GLY A 42 17.04 -4.31 -9.81
C GLY A 42 15.64 -3.71 -9.92
N ILE A 43 15.25 -2.83 -8.98
CA ILE A 43 13.95 -2.15 -8.97
C ILE A 43 14.16 -0.76 -9.57
N LEU A 44 13.68 -0.56 -10.79
CA LEU A 44 13.93 0.65 -11.56
C LEU A 44 12.68 1.51 -11.67
N CYS A 45 11.51 0.88 -11.64
CA CYS A 45 10.23 1.53 -11.89
C CYS A 45 9.22 1.25 -10.76
N ILE A 46 8.13 2.03 -10.76
CA ILE A 46 7.00 1.83 -9.84
C ILE A 46 6.30 0.48 -10.04
N GLU A 47 6.36 -0.08 -11.26
CA GLU A 47 5.82 -1.41 -11.59
C GLU A 47 6.62 -2.53 -10.92
N ASP A 48 7.95 -2.37 -10.81
CA ASP A 48 8.79 -3.33 -10.08
C ASP A 48 8.46 -3.30 -8.58
N VAL A 49 8.21 -2.09 -8.03
CA VAL A 49 7.74 -1.90 -6.65
C VAL A 49 6.39 -2.57 -6.42
N GLU A 50 5.43 -2.39 -7.33
CA GLU A 50 4.11 -3.04 -7.29
C GLU A 50 4.26 -4.57 -7.27
N ASN A 51 5.05 -5.10 -8.20
CA ASN A 51 5.24 -6.53 -8.36
C ASN A 51 5.93 -7.14 -7.12
N GLU A 52 6.95 -6.47 -6.58
CA GLU A 52 7.68 -6.93 -5.40
C GLU A 52 6.78 -6.99 -4.16
N ILE A 53 5.88 -6.01 -4.00
CA ILE A 53 4.91 -6.00 -2.89
C ILE A 53 3.84 -7.07 -3.07
N ALA A 54 3.30 -7.22 -4.28
CA ALA A 54 2.20 -8.13 -4.55
C ALA A 54 2.63 -9.61 -4.51
N THR A 55 3.86 -9.90 -4.94
CA THR A 55 4.40 -11.27 -4.95
C THR A 55 5.21 -11.61 -3.70
N VAL A 56 5.46 -10.63 -2.83
CA VAL A 56 6.35 -10.76 -1.65
C VAL A 56 7.74 -11.22 -2.11
N GLY A 57 8.34 -10.43 -2.99
CA GLY A 57 9.63 -10.75 -3.58
C GLY A 57 10.82 -10.66 -2.60
N PRO A 58 12.04 -10.99 -3.07
CA PRO A 58 13.24 -11.11 -2.23
C PRO A 58 13.63 -9.82 -1.49
N HIS A 59 13.29 -8.65 -2.05
CA HIS A 59 13.60 -7.32 -1.54
C HIS A 59 12.36 -6.60 -0.97
N PHE A 60 11.33 -7.35 -0.59
CA PHE A 60 10.10 -6.82 -0.01
C PHE A 60 10.36 -5.91 1.20
N LYS A 61 11.34 -6.25 2.03
CA LYS A 61 11.67 -5.48 3.24
C LYS A 61 12.26 -4.11 2.90
N GLU A 62 13.10 -4.06 1.87
CA GLU A 62 13.73 -2.85 1.37
C GLU A 62 12.69 -1.94 0.73
N VAL A 63 11.79 -2.51 -0.09
CA VAL A 63 10.68 -1.77 -0.72
C VAL A 63 9.71 -1.21 0.33
N THR A 64 9.30 -2.03 1.30
CA THR A 64 8.39 -1.57 2.37
C THR A 64 9.04 -0.55 3.30
N GLY A 65 10.36 -0.62 3.51
CA GLY A 65 11.11 0.39 4.28
C GLY A 65 11.32 1.70 3.53
N PHE A 66 11.41 1.64 2.20
CA PHE A 66 11.44 2.79 1.30
C PHE A 66 10.07 3.50 1.24
N LEU A 67 8.96 2.76 1.24
CA LEU A 67 7.63 3.34 1.27
C LEU A 67 7.31 3.98 2.62
N CYS A 68 6.73 5.17 2.59
CA CYS A 68 6.09 5.77 3.76
C CYS A 68 4.72 5.12 4.02
N PRO A 69 4.23 5.17 5.28
CA PRO A 69 2.86 4.78 5.57
C PRO A 69 1.86 5.56 4.72
N PHE A 70 0.91 4.85 4.09
CA PHE A 70 -0.12 5.45 3.27
C PHE A 70 -1.07 6.30 4.12
N SER A 71 -1.31 7.54 3.70
CA SER A 71 -2.31 8.42 4.31
C SER A 71 -3.67 8.20 3.65
N LEU A 72 -4.45 7.26 4.19
CA LEU A 72 -5.78 6.90 3.70
C LEU A 72 -6.85 7.93 4.11
N ASN A 73 -7.85 8.11 3.26
CA ASN A 73 -9.03 8.92 3.57
C ASN A 73 -9.96 8.15 4.51
N ARG A 74 -10.62 8.86 5.43
CA ARG A 74 -11.66 8.26 6.27
C ARG A 74 -12.87 7.95 5.38
N PRO A 75 -13.29 6.68 5.25
CA PRO A 75 -14.42 6.34 4.40
C PRO A 75 -15.71 6.75 5.12
N GLU A 76 -16.36 7.83 4.68
CA GLU A 76 -17.48 8.48 5.38
C GLU A 76 -18.63 7.53 5.76
N LYS A 77 -18.83 6.45 5.02
CA LYS A 77 -19.92 5.46 5.24
C LYS A 77 -19.46 4.03 5.48
N ALA A 78 -18.16 3.74 5.48
CA ALA A 78 -17.68 2.34 5.56
C ALA A 78 -17.29 1.91 6.98
N LEU A 79 -16.88 2.84 7.83
CA LEU A 79 -16.45 2.55 9.21
C LEU A 79 -17.40 3.23 10.21
N HIS A 80 -18.02 2.42 11.06
CA HIS A 80 -18.95 2.89 12.11
C HIS A 80 -18.24 3.19 13.44
N GLY A 81 -16.90 3.09 13.48
CA GLY A 81 -16.09 3.32 14.68
C GLY A 81 -16.24 2.23 15.75
N LYS A 82 -16.77 1.06 15.39
CA LYS A 82 -17.00 -0.05 16.32
C LYS A 82 -15.73 -0.85 16.53
N LYS A 83 -15.25 -0.90 17.78
CA LYS A 83 -14.08 -1.70 18.20
C LYS A 83 -14.29 -3.22 18.13
N LYS A 84 -15.49 -3.70 17.83
CA LYS A 84 -15.78 -5.13 17.71
C LYS A 84 -15.11 -5.70 16.46
N LEU A 85 -14.84 -7.01 16.47
CA LEU A 85 -14.33 -7.70 15.30
C LEU A 85 -15.35 -7.65 14.15
N TYR A 86 -14.85 -7.61 12.92
CA TYR A 86 -15.66 -7.59 11.70
C TYR A 86 -16.60 -8.81 11.62
N GLU A 87 -16.11 -9.99 12.03
CA GLU A 87 -16.92 -11.22 12.12
C GLU A 87 -18.10 -11.09 13.09
N HIS A 88 -18.03 -10.18 14.05
CA HIS A 88 -19.09 -9.88 15.03
C HIS A 88 -19.84 -8.57 14.70
N GLY A 89 -19.76 -8.09 13.46
CA GLY A 89 -20.44 -6.87 12.99
C GLY A 89 -19.82 -5.55 13.47
N GLY A 90 -18.52 -5.57 13.82
CA GLY A 90 -17.73 -4.36 14.07
C GLY A 90 -16.83 -3.97 12.90
N ASP A 91 -15.87 -3.07 13.15
CA ASP A 91 -14.99 -2.50 12.13
C ASP A 91 -13.50 -2.89 12.32
N SER A 92 -13.21 -3.81 13.24
CA SER A 92 -11.83 -4.20 13.60
C SER A 92 -11.49 -5.61 13.12
N GLY A 93 -10.23 -5.89 12.85
CA GLY A 93 -9.77 -7.23 12.46
C GLY A 93 -9.83 -7.48 10.95
N ASN A 94 -9.92 -8.76 10.57
CA ASN A 94 -9.78 -9.18 9.17
C ASN A 94 -11.09 -9.05 8.39
N TYR A 95 -11.07 -8.25 7.32
CA TYR A 95 -12.21 -8.04 6.40
C TYR A 95 -12.33 -9.13 5.31
N LYS A 96 -11.38 -10.07 5.25
CA LYS A 96 -11.33 -11.16 4.25
C LYS A 96 -11.56 -10.59 2.84
N ASP A 97 -12.58 -11.08 2.14
CA ASP A 97 -12.94 -10.72 0.77
C ASP A 97 -13.34 -9.23 0.61
N HIS A 98 -13.79 -8.56 1.69
CA HIS A 98 -14.26 -7.18 1.65
C HIS A 98 -13.16 -6.13 1.81
N ILE A 99 -11.90 -6.53 2.00
CA ILE A 99 -10.79 -5.59 2.16
C ILE A 99 -10.60 -4.68 0.94
N ASN A 100 -10.78 -5.22 -0.26
CA ASN A 100 -10.61 -4.48 -1.51
C ASN A 100 -11.66 -3.37 -1.66
N GLU A 101 -12.90 -3.65 -1.28
CA GLU A 101 -13.98 -2.65 -1.29
C GLU A 101 -13.70 -1.53 -0.30
N LEU A 102 -13.18 -1.88 0.89
CA LEU A 102 -12.80 -0.91 1.90
C LEU A 102 -11.65 0.00 1.41
N ILE A 103 -10.61 -0.59 0.84
CA ILE A 103 -9.48 0.16 0.26
C ILE A 103 -9.97 1.10 -0.84
N SER A 104 -10.86 0.64 -1.71
CA SER A 104 -11.43 1.49 -2.76
C SER A 104 -12.22 2.69 -2.21
N LYS A 105 -12.86 2.56 -1.04
CA LYS A 105 -13.58 3.66 -0.37
C LYS A 105 -12.64 4.60 0.41
N MET A 106 -11.41 4.17 0.69
CA MET A 106 -10.38 4.90 1.44
C MET A 106 -9.35 5.60 0.54
N ASN A 107 -9.35 5.27 -0.76
CA ASN A 107 -8.47 5.91 -1.73
C ASN A 107 -8.85 7.37 -1.98
#